data_AF-A0A371K3Q8-F1
#
_entry.id   AF-A0A371K3Q8-F1
#
_cell.length_a   1.000
_cell.length_b   1.000
_cell.length_c   1.000
_cell.angle_alpha   90.00
_cell.angle_beta   90.00
_cell.angle_gamma   90.00
#
_symmetry.space_group_name_H-M   'P 1'
#
loop_
_entity.id
_entity.type
_entity.pdbx_description
1 polymer ?
#
loop_
_entity_poly.entity_id
_entity_poly.type
_entity_poly.pdbx_seq_one_letter_code
_entity_poly.pdbx_strand_id
1 'polypeptide(L)' 'MSDPPSLPTQNAPAPNEGDYARWLHGLRNELSAVLMACAAADAVLASGDLESTRRNLRRAADACARGTELLRKAPRQSSD' A
#
# COMPACT_ATOMS: atom_id res chain seq x y z
N MET A 1 -18.16 51.31 -5.81
CA MET A 1 -17.76 50.16 -6.64
C MET A 1 -16.90 49.29 -5.75
N SER A 2 -17.44 48.19 -5.24
CA SER A 2 -16.71 47.23 -4.40
C SER A 2 -16.62 45.93 -5.19
N ASP A 3 -15.41 45.51 -5.54
CA ASP A 3 -15.18 44.20 -6.16
C ASP A 3 -15.37 43.08 -5.12
N PRO A 4 -15.97 41.93 -5.49
CA PRO A 4 -16.05 40.78 -4.60
C PRO A 4 -14.71 40.02 -4.57
N PRO A 5 -14.36 39.40 -3.42
CA PRO A 5 -13.14 38.60 -3.33
C PRO A 5 -13.31 37.30 -4.13
N SER A 6 -12.40 37.06 -5.07
CA SER A 6 -12.33 35.79 -5.79
C SER A 6 -11.81 34.70 -4.85
N LEU A 7 -12.68 33.74 -4.52
CA LEU A 7 -12.27 32.52 -3.80
C LEU A 7 -11.38 31.67 -4.74
N PRO A 8 -10.25 31.12 -4.26
CA PRO A 8 -9.48 30.18 -5.05
C PRO A 8 -10.29 28.88 -5.23
N THR A 9 -10.69 28.59 -6.46
CA THR A 9 -11.28 27.31 -6.85
C THR A 9 -10.23 26.21 -6.68
N GLN A 10 -10.23 25.53 -5.53
CA GLN A 10 -9.47 24.30 -5.33
C GLN A 10 -10.16 23.15 -6.07
N ASN A 11 -10.04 23.13 -7.40
CA ASN A 11 -10.25 21.90 -8.16
C ASN A 11 -8.93 21.12 -8.12
N ALA A 12 -8.72 20.37 -7.04
CA ALA A 12 -7.70 19.33 -7.07
C ALA A 12 -8.08 18.36 -8.21
N PRO A 13 -7.17 18.05 -9.15
CA PRO A 13 -7.50 17.16 -10.25
C PRO A 13 -7.95 15.81 -9.69
N ALA A 14 -9.06 15.28 -10.22
CA ALA A 14 -9.51 13.93 -9.91
C ALA A 14 -8.34 12.97 -10.20
N PRO A 15 -8.10 11.97 -9.33
CA PRO A 15 -7.04 11.00 -9.57
C PRO A 15 -7.24 10.36 -10.94
N ASN A 16 -6.19 10.37 -11.78
CA ASN A 16 -6.30 9.75 -13.09
C ASN A 16 -6.45 8.23 -12.90
N GLU A 17 -7.15 7.55 -13.82
CA GLU A 17 -7.35 6.10 -13.77
C GLU A 17 -6.01 5.32 -13.63
N GLY A 18 -4.93 5.89 -14.17
CA GLY A 18 -3.56 5.40 -14.00
C GLY A 18 -3.03 5.45 -12.56
N ASP A 19 -3.45 6.41 -11.73
CA ASP A 19 -3.08 6.52 -10.31
C ASP A 19 -3.71 5.37 -9.52
N TYR A 20 -4.99 5.07 -9.78
CA TYR A 20 -5.67 3.94 -9.15
C TYR A 20 -5.05 2.60 -9.56
N ALA A 21 -4.79 2.40 -10.85
CA ALA A 21 -4.14 1.19 -11.34
C ALA A 21 -2.73 0.99 -10.74
N ARG A 22 -1.92 2.06 -10.66
CA ARG A 22 -0.60 2.04 -10.01
C ARG A 22 -0.70 1.73 -8.52
N TRP A 23 -1.63 2.37 -7.82
CA TRP A 23 -1.87 2.11 -6.39
C TRP A 23 -2.26 0.65 -6.15
N LEU A 24 -3.22 0.13 -6.93
CA LEU A 24 -3.70 -1.24 -6.79
C LEU A 24 -2.61 -2.27 -7.11
N HIS A 25 -1.79 -2.00 -8.12
CA HIS A 25 -0.62 -2.82 -8.42
C HIS A 25 0.38 -2.83 -7.25
N GLY A 26 0.70 -1.66 -6.68
CA GLY A 26 1.56 -1.55 -5.51
C GLY A 26 1.03 -2.33 -4.31
N LEU A 27 -0.27 -2.22 -4.03
CA LEU A 27 -0.91 -2.93 -2.92
C LEU A 27 -0.85 -4.45 -3.12
N ARG A 28 -1.14 -4.93 -4.33
CA ARG A 28 -1.03 -6.36 -4.67
C ARG A 28 0.40 -6.90 -4.52
N ASN A 29 1.40 -6.10 -4.88
CA ASN A 29 2.80 -6.48 -4.71
C ASN A 29 3.15 -6.65 -3.23
N GLU A 30 2.74 -5.73 -2.36
CA GLU A 30 3.00 -5.86 -0.92
C GLU A 30 2.24 -7.05 -0.30
N LEU A 31 0.99 -7.29 -0.69
CA LEU A 31 0.24 -8.48 -0.24
C LEU A 31 0.90 -9.79 -0.69
N SER A 32 1.41 -9.83 -1.93
CA SER A 32 2.15 -10.99 -2.44
C SER A 32 3.44 -11.21 -1.67
N ALA A 33 4.15 -10.14 -1.31
CA ALA A 33 5.35 -10.21 -0.48
C ALA A 33 5.05 -10.74 0.93
N VAL A 34 3.95 -10.32 1.56
CA VAL A 34 3.49 -10.87 2.85
C VAL A 34 3.24 -12.38 2.73
N LEU A 35 2.46 -12.81 1.72
CA LEU A 35 2.13 -14.22 1.52
C LEU A 35 3.39 -15.07 1.32
N MET A 36 4.30 -14.64 0.43
CA MET A 36 5.54 -15.38 0.19
C MET A 36 6.44 -15.43 1.42
N ALA A 37 6.56 -14.33 2.17
CA ALA A 37 7.36 -14.29 3.38
C ALA A 37 6.79 -15.20 4.48
N CYS A 38 5.46 -15.24 4.65
CA CYS A 38 4.80 -16.16 5.58
C CYS A 38 4.99 -17.63 5.17
N ALA A 39 4.80 -17.96 3.88
CA ALA A 39 5.02 -19.31 3.38
C ALA A 39 6.48 -19.76 3.56
N ALA A 40 7.44 -18.86 3.30
CA ALA A 40 8.85 -19.12 3.53
C ALA A 40 9.18 -19.30 5.02
N ALA A 41 8.54 -18.53 5.91
CA ALA A 41 8.70 -18.69 7.36
C ALA A 41 8.18 -20.05 7.84
N ASP A 42 7.02 -20.49 7.36
CA ASP A 42 6.42 -21.78 7.71
C ASP A 42 7.31 -22.96 7.25
N ALA A 43 7.81 -22.89 6.01
CA ALA A 43 8.68 -23.92 5.44
C ALA A 43 10.00 -24.10 6.21
N VAL A 44 10.62 -23.00 6.67
CA VAL A 44 11.89 -23.08 7.44
C VAL A 44 11.67 -23.29 8.93
N LEU A 45 10.49 -22.95 9.46
CA LEU A 45 10.11 -23.29 10.82
C LEU A 45 10.02 -24.81 10.99
N ALA A 46 9.46 -25.50 10.00
CA ALA A 46 9.37 -26.96 9.99
C ALA A 46 10.75 -27.66 10.09
N SER A 47 11.84 -27.02 9.67
CA SER A 47 13.21 -27.56 9.78
C SER A 47 13.93 -27.14 11.07
N GLY A 48 13.30 -26.30 11.91
CA GLY A 48 13.88 -25.79 13.16
C GLY A 48 14.83 -24.59 12.98
N ASP A 49 14.94 -24.01 11.78
CA ASP A 49 15.75 -22.81 11.56
C ASP A 49 15.01 -21.54 12.03
N LEU A 50 15.14 -21.27 13.32
CA LEU A 50 14.47 -20.13 13.98
C LEU A 50 14.98 -18.78 13.48
N GLU A 51 16.25 -18.67 13.07
CA GLU A 51 16.81 -17.41 12.58
C GLU A 51 16.27 -17.06 11.19
N SER A 52 16.21 -18.03 10.28
CA SER A 52 15.53 -17.84 8.99
C SER A 52 14.05 -17.55 9.16
N THR A 53 13.38 -18.25 10.10
CA THR A 53 11.97 -17.99 10.44
C THR A 53 11.78 -16.52 10.85
N ARG A 54 12.58 -16.03 11.81
CA ARG A 54 12.52 -14.63 12.28
C ARG A 54 12.76 -13.62 11.17
N ARG A 55 13.73 -13.88 10.29
CA ARG A 55 14.01 -13.00 9.13
C ARG A 55 12.82 -12.93 8.19
N ASN A 56 12.19 -14.05 7.87
CA ASN A 56 11.02 -14.07 6.99
C ASN A 56 9.81 -13.39 7.64
N LEU A 57 9.58 -13.59 8.93
CA LEU A 57 8.53 -12.86 9.66
C LEU A 57 8.79 -11.35 9.73
N ARG A 58 10.05 -10.92 9.84
CA ARG A 58 10.41 -9.49 9.74
C ARG A 58 10.04 -8.94 8.38
N ARG A 59 10.39 -9.64 7.29
CA ARG A 59 10.02 -9.24 5.92
C ARG A 59 8.51 -9.13 5.74
N ALA A 60 7.75 -10.07 6.30
CA ALA A 60 6.29 -10.02 6.28
C ALA A 60 5.78 -8.77 7.03
N ALA A 61 6.31 -8.48 8.22
CA ALA A 61 5.93 -7.29 8.98
C ALA A 61 6.26 -5.98 8.23
N ASP A 62 7.41 -5.90 7.58
CA ASP A 62 7.81 -4.73 6.80
C ASP A 62 6.90 -4.53 5.57
N ALA A 63 6.52 -5.62 4.90
CA ALA A 63 5.56 -5.58 3.79
C ALA A 63 4.15 -5.17 4.26
N CYS A 64 3.69 -5.66 5.41
CA CYS A 64 2.44 -5.20 6.04
C CYS A 64 2.48 -3.69 6.35
N ALA A 65 3.61 -3.18 6.86
CA ALA A 65 3.76 -1.76 7.14
C ALA A 65 3.68 -0.91 5.87
N ARG A 66 4.35 -1.32 4.79
CA ARG A 66 4.25 -0.65 3.48
C ARG A 66 2.85 -0.75 2.87
N GLY A 67 2.21 -1.93 2.96
CA GLY A 67 0.83 -2.12 2.52
C GLY A 67 -0.16 -1.24 3.27
N THR A 68 0.00 -1.10 4.60
CA THR A 68 -0.79 -0.18 5.42
C THR A 68 -0.62 1.27 4.95
N GLU A 69 0.60 1.66 4.62
CA GLU A 69 0.89 2.99 4.11
C GLU A 69 0.26 3.25 2.74
N LEU A 70 0.24 2.25 1.85
CA LEU A 70 -0.48 2.32 0.59
C LEU A 70 -1.99 2.46 0.80
N LEU A 71 -2.56 1.75 1.77
CA LEU A 71 -3.98 1.88 2.13
C LEU A 71 -4.33 3.28 2.65
N ARG A 72 -3.45 3.90 3.47
CA ARG A 72 -3.63 5.29 3.91
C ARG A 72 -3.60 6.30 2.76
N LYS A 73 -2.86 5.98 1.71
CA LYS A 73 -2.69 6.79 0.49
C LYS A 73 -3.65 6.40 -0.64
N ALA A 74 -4.69 5.61 -0.35
CA ALA A 74 -5.62 5.16 -1.38
C ALA A 74 -6.24 6.35 -2.13
N PRO A 75 -6.15 6.38 -3.47
CA PRO A 75 -6.82 7.42 -4.25
C PRO A 75 -8.33 7.32 -4.01
N ARG A 76 -8.98 8.46 -3.82
CA ARG A 76 -10.43 8.52 -3.67
C ARG A 76 -11.04 8.00 -4.97
N GLN A 77 -11.88 6.97 -4.89
CA GLN A 77 -12.67 6.56 -6.04
C GLN A 77 -13.60 7.74 -6.38
N SER A 78 -13.40 8.33 -7.56
CA SER A 78 -14.39 9.19 -8.17
C SER A 78 -15.56 8.30 -8.59
N SER A 79 -16.59 8.23 -7.74
CA SER A 79 -17.88 7.70 -8.15
C SER A 79 -18.51 8.73 -9.08
N ASP A 80 -18.55 8.44 -10.38
CA ASP A 80 -19.49 9.07 -11.32
C ASP A 80 -20.94 8.65 -11.01
#